data_AF-A0AAX4P818-F1
#
_entry.id   AF-A0AAX4P818-F1
#
_cell.length_a   1.000
_cell.length_b   1.000
_cell.length_c   1.000
_cell.angle_alpha   90.00
_cell.angle_beta   90.00
_cell.angle_gamma   90.00
#
_symmetry.space_group_name_H-M   'P 1'
#
loop_
_entity.id
_entity.type
_entity.pdbx_description
1 polymer ?
#
loop_
_entity_poly.entity_id
_entity_poly.type
_entity_poly.pdbx_seq_one_letter_code
_entity_poly.pdbx_strand_id
1 'polypeptide(L)'
;MTENAEEAGGGGDSDLGGTLASLFRVLESRAVAYGTLERAFKTLVGLGSTPLAARGFAQAVAEVTSEFAACSETVRGIETQLRGHGREDLAELVRAMQGEEEKKLKVTVQAQQLKKQYNEALAHGEDCNCGPEAHKAFLSSDVLYQNSLGALFRQKQQVVERINDLVSELREAYYEELEV
;
A
#
# COMPACT_ATOMS: atom_id res chain seq x y z
N MET A 1 -5.82 -57.70 -25.45
CA MET A 1 -6.23 -58.23 -24.13
C MET A 1 -5.51 -57.37 -23.12
N THR A 2 -6.05 -56.19 -22.81
CA THR A 2 -6.94 -55.92 -21.64
C THR A 2 -6.11 -56.04 -20.35
N GLU A 3 -6.02 -55.06 -19.43
CA GLU A 3 -6.87 -53.93 -19.08
C GLU A 3 -6.09 -52.90 -18.22
N ASN A 4 -6.70 -51.71 -18.13
CA ASN A 4 -6.42 -50.54 -17.31
C ASN A 4 -6.08 -50.80 -15.83
N ALA A 5 -5.40 -49.83 -15.21
CA ALA A 5 -5.93 -49.17 -14.02
C ALA A 5 -5.39 -47.73 -13.92
N GLU A 6 -6.35 -46.82 -13.99
CA GLU A 6 -6.31 -45.40 -13.73
C GLU A 6 -6.17 -45.08 -12.23
N GLU A 7 -5.71 -43.86 -11.98
CA GLU A 7 -5.93 -43.01 -10.80
C GLU A 7 -5.24 -43.31 -9.45
N ALA A 8 -4.50 -42.29 -9.01
CA ALA A 8 -4.64 -41.74 -7.67
C ALA A 8 -4.61 -40.21 -7.78
N GLY A 9 -5.79 -39.61 -8.00
CA GLY A 9 -6.07 -38.23 -7.63
C GLY A 9 -6.22 -38.10 -6.12
N GLY A 10 -5.87 -36.92 -5.59
CA GLY A 10 -6.15 -36.56 -4.21
C GLY A 10 -5.19 -35.50 -3.66
N GLY A 11 -5.46 -34.22 -3.93
CA GLY A 11 -4.74 -33.12 -3.28
C GLY A 11 -5.13 -31.70 -3.68
N GLY A 12 -6.01 -31.49 -4.65
CA GLY A 12 -6.18 -30.17 -5.28
C GLY A 12 -7.06 -29.16 -4.55
N ASP A 13 -7.92 -29.59 -3.63
CA ASP A 13 -9.02 -28.74 -3.14
C ASP A 13 -8.74 -28.08 -1.77
N SER A 14 -7.89 -28.71 -0.95
CA SER A 14 -7.53 -28.21 0.38
C SER A 14 -6.45 -27.12 0.40
N ASP A 15 -5.97 -26.64 -0.75
CA ASP A 15 -4.81 -25.74 -0.88
C ASP A 15 -5.15 -24.38 -1.53
N LEU A 16 -6.15 -24.30 -2.40
CA LEU A 16 -6.58 -23.02 -3.01
C LEU A 16 -7.22 -22.08 -1.98
N GLY A 17 -8.16 -22.59 -1.18
CA GLY A 17 -8.81 -21.81 -0.13
C GLY A 17 -7.80 -21.33 0.94
N GLY A 18 -6.80 -22.15 1.25
CA GLY A 18 -5.67 -21.78 2.13
C GLY A 18 -4.79 -20.68 1.52
N THR A 19 -4.51 -20.77 0.23
CA THR A 19 -3.77 -19.75 -0.54
C THR A 19 -4.49 -18.40 -0.51
N LEU A 20 -5.81 -18.39 -0.74
CA LEU A 20 -6.62 -17.17 -0.70
C LEU A 20 -6.77 -16.60 0.73
N ALA A 21 -6.93 -17.45 1.74
CA ALA A 21 -6.91 -17.01 3.13
C ALA A 21 -5.56 -16.36 3.52
N SER A 22 -4.44 -16.92 3.05
CA SER A 22 -3.11 -16.34 3.23
C SER A 22 -3.00 -14.96 2.59
N LEU A 23 -3.54 -14.79 1.37
CA LEU A 23 -3.59 -13.50 0.69
C LEU A 23 -4.33 -12.45 1.52
N PHE A 24 -5.54 -12.76 2.02
CA PHE A 24 -6.30 -11.80 2.82
C PHE A 24 -5.57 -11.38 4.09
N ARG A 25 -4.82 -12.28 4.74
CA ARG A 25 -3.97 -11.95 5.89
C ARG A 25 -2.85 -10.99 5.52
N VAL A 26 -2.23 -11.15 4.34
CA VAL A 26 -1.23 -10.20 3.85
C VAL A 26 -1.84 -8.82 3.62
N LEU A 27 -3.05 -8.75 3.05
CA LEU A 27 -3.75 -7.49 2.83
C LEU A 27 -4.09 -6.77 4.13
N GLU A 28 -4.51 -7.52 5.14
CA GLU A 28 -4.73 -7.01 6.49
C GLU A 28 -3.42 -6.46 7.09
N SER A 29 -2.31 -7.20 7.00
CA SER A 29 -1.01 -6.74 7.50
C SER A 29 -0.57 -5.44 6.82
N ARG A 30 -0.75 -5.33 5.50
CA ARG A 30 -0.48 -4.08 4.76
C ARG A 30 -1.32 -2.92 5.26
N ALA A 31 -2.62 -3.12 5.48
CA ALA A 31 -3.51 -2.08 6.00
C ALA A 31 -3.03 -1.57 7.37
N VAL A 32 -2.61 -2.49 8.26
CA VAL A 32 -2.02 -2.15 9.57
C VAL A 32 -0.72 -1.36 9.39
N ALA A 33 0.17 -1.80 8.49
CA ALA A 33 1.45 -1.16 8.22
C ALA A 33 1.28 0.28 7.70
N TYR A 34 0.36 0.51 6.75
CA TYR A 34 0.00 1.86 6.30
C TYR A 34 -0.56 2.72 7.45
N GLY A 35 -1.42 2.16 8.30
CA GLY A 35 -1.96 2.85 9.47
C GLY A 35 -0.87 3.27 10.46
N THR A 36 0.12 2.41 10.70
CA THR A 36 1.28 2.71 11.54
C THR A 36 2.15 3.81 10.93
N LEU A 37 2.47 3.72 9.64
CA LEU A 37 3.22 4.76 8.93
C LEU A 37 2.51 6.11 8.97
N GLU A 38 1.19 6.13 8.75
CA GLU A 38 0.40 7.36 8.77
C GLU A 38 0.35 8.00 10.16
N ARG A 39 0.17 7.20 11.22
CA ARG A 39 0.22 7.69 12.61
C ARG A 39 1.57 8.27 12.96
N ALA A 40 2.66 7.55 12.65
CA ALA A 40 4.01 8.01 12.92
C ALA A 40 4.32 9.34 12.19
N PHE A 41 3.87 9.46 10.94
CA PHE A 41 4.03 10.68 10.16
C PHE A 41 3.21 11.85 10.74
N LYS A 42 1.97 11.61 11.18
CA LYS A 42 1.16 12.64 11.87
C LYS A 42 1.84 13.14 13.14
N THR A 43 2.44 12.24 13.92
CA THR A 43 3.23 12.60 15.11
C THR A 43 4.45 13.45 14.75
N LEU A 44 5.19 13.09 13.70
CA LEU A 44 6.34 13.86 13.22
C LEU A 44 5.96 15.30 12.88
N VAL A 45 4.90 15.47 12.10
CA VAL A 45 4.44 16.78 11.63
C VAL A 45 3.81 17.57 12.78
N GLY A 46 3.06 16.93 13.69
CA GLY A 46 2.36 17.61 14.78
C GLY A 46 3.28 18.08 15.92
N LEU A 47 4.36 17.35 16.21
CA LEU A 47 5.34 17.72 17.24
C LEU A 47 6.46 18.64 16.72
N GLY A 48 6.50 18.97 15.42
CA GLY A 48 7.47 19.91 14.85
C GLY A 48 8.89 19.35 14.71
N SER A 49 9.07 18.20 14.05
CA SER A 49 10.39 17.62 13.71
C SER A 49 11.39 17.52 14.88
N THR A 50 10.91 17.36 16.12
CA THR A 50 11.80 17.15 17.28
C THR A 50 12.66 15.89 17.08
N PRO A 51 13.87 15.81 17.66
CA PRO A 51 14.72 14.62 17.54
C PRO A 51 14.00 13.34 17.98
N LEU A 52 13.13 13.42 18.99
CA LEU A 52 12.33 12.29 19.46
C LEU A 52 11.29 11.86 18.42
N ALA A 53 10.53 12.80 17.85
CA ALA A 53 9.53 12.50 16.82
C ALA A 53 10.17 12.00 15.53
N ALA A 54 11.31 12.57 15.12
CA ALA A 54 12.10 12.13 13.98
C ALA A 54 12.61 10.70 14.16
N ARG A 55 13.13 10.37 15.35
CA ARG A 55 13.57 9.00 15.68
C ARG A 55 12.40 8.02 15.67
N GLY A 56 11.28 8.37 16.29
CA GLY A 56 10.07 7.54 16.30
C GLY A 56 9.54 7.27 14.88
N PHE A 57 9.53 8.30 14.03
CA PHE A 57 9.15 8.13 12.62
C PHE A 57 10.14 7.25 11.85
N ALA A 58 11.45 7.45 12.01
CA ALA A 58 12.46 6.64 11.36
C ALA A 58 12.36 5.15 11.77
N GLN A 59 12.10 4.88 13.04
CA GLN A 59 11.85 3.52 13.53
C GLN A 59 10.60 2.91 12.88
N ALA A 60 9.48 3.63 12.87
CA ALA A 60 8.26 3.16 12.22
C ALA A 60 8.46 2.90 10.71
N VAL A 61 9.23 3.74 10.02
CA VAL A 61 9.59 3.53 8.61
C VAL A 61 10.39 2.24 8.44
N ALA A 62 11.39 1.98 9.30
CA ALA A 62 12.17 0.75 9.22
C ALA A 62 11.31 -0.50 9.44
N GLU A 63 10.47 -0.49 10.48
CA GLU A 63 9.54 -1.59 10.80
C GLU A 63 8.57 -1.85 9.65
N VAL A 64 7.90 -0.79 9.16
CA VAL A 64 6.92 -0.90 8.07
C VAL A 64 7.57 -1.30 6.75
N THR A 65 8.80 -0.85 6.47
CA THR A 65 9.54 -1.26 5.27
C THR A 65 9.83 -2.77 5.29
N SER A 66 10.24 -3.29 6.46
CA SER A 66 10.45 -4.74 6.64
C SER A 66 9.14 -5.51 6.44
N GLU A 67 8.03 -5.01 7.00
CA GLU A 67 6.72 -5.65 6.85
C GLU A 67 6.25 -5.66 5.38
N PHE A 68 6.40 -4.53 4.67
CA PHE A 68 6.06 -4.48 3.24
C PHE A 68 6.92 -5.41 2.38
N ALA A 69 8.20 -5.57 2.72
CA ALA A 69 9.08 -6.51 2.04
C ALA A 69 8.59 -7.96 2.24
N ALA A 70 8.34 -8.36 3.49
CA ALA A 70 7.81 -9.68 3.82
C ALA A 70 6.47 -9.95 3.12
N CYS A 71 5.52 -9.00 3.20
CA CYS A 71 4.25 -9.09 2.49
C CYS A 71 4.43 -9.28 0.99
N SER A 72 5.37 -8.55 0.37
CA SER A 72 5.62 -8.65 -1.07
C SER A 72 6.22 -9.98 -1.48
N GLU A 73 7.06 -10.58 -0.64
CA GLU A 73 7.57 -11.93 -0.86
C GLU A 73 6.46 -12.97 -0.75
N THR A 74 5.61 -12.89 0.27
CA THR A 74 4.47 -13.78 0.44
C THR A 74 3.51 -13.71 -0.74
N VAL A 75 3.20 -12.50 -1.24
CA VAL A 75 2.31 -12.32 -2.40
C VAL A 75 2.87 -12.97 -3.67
N ARG A 76 4.18 -12.89 -3.91
CA ARG A 76 4.80 -13.60 -5.05
C ARG A 76 4.71 -15.12 -4.92
N GLY A 77 4.84 -15.63 -3.70
CA GLY A 77 4.61 -17.05 -3.39
C GLY A 77 3.17 -17.47 -3.70
N ILE A 78 2.20 -16.68 -3.23
CA ILE A 78 0.77 -16.87 -3.49
C ILE A 78 0.47 -16.85 -5.00
N GLU A 79 1.00 -15.88 -5.75
CA GLU A 79 0.84 -15.81 -7.21
C GLU A 79 1.33 -17.11 -7.88
N THR A 80 2.47 -17.63 -7.43
CA THR A 80 3.04 -18.87 -7.95
C THR A 80 2.18 -20.09 -7.60
N GLN A 81 1.63 -20.14 -6.38
CA GLN A 81 0.73 -21.20 -5.93
C GLN A 81 -0.57 -21.21 -6.73
N LEU A 82 -1.18 -20.04 -6.94
CA LEU A 82 -2.41 -19.91 -7.74
C LEU A 82 -2.23 -20.46 -9.16
N ARG A 83 -1.09 -20.18 -9.80
CA ARG A 83 -0.73 -20.78 -11.09
C ARG A 83 -0.58 -22.29 -11.02
N GLY A 84 0.01 -22.80 -9.94
CA GLY A 84 0.10 -24.23 -9.66
C GLY A 84 -1.26 -24.91 -9.53
N HIS A 85 -2.28 -24.18 -9.05
CA HIS A 85 -3.68 -24.61 -9.03
C HIS A 85 -4.43 -24.44 -10.37
N GLY A 86 -3.75 -23.98 -11.43
CA GLY A 86 -4.38 -23.69 -12.72
C GLY A 86 -5.24 -22.41 -12.71
N ARG A 87 -5.17 -21.60 -11.65
CA ARG A 87 -5.91 -20.34 -11.48
C ARG A 87 -5.10 -19.15 -11.95
N GLU A 88 -4.84 -19.11 -13.26
CA GLU A 88 -4.12 -17.98 -13.89
C GLU A 88 -4.91 -16.67 -13.74
N ASP A 89 -6.25 -16.76 -13.78
CA ASP A 89 -7.17 -15.65 -13.51
C ASP A 89 -6.89 -14.98 -12.16
N LEU A 90 -6.81 -15.78 -11.08
CA LEU A 90 -6.54 -15.27 -9.75
C LEU A 90 -5.09 -14.78 -9.60
N ALA A 91 -4.14 -15.45 -10.24
CA ALA A 91 -2.74 -15.01 -10.25
C ALA A 91 -2.59 -13.63 -10.92
N GLU A 92 -3.31 -13.37 -12.00
CA GLU A 92 -3.35 -12.06 -12.67
C GLU A 92 -3.97 -10.98 -11.79
N LEU A 93 -5.05 -11.28 -11.07
CA LEU A 93 -5.66 -10.36 -10.09
C LEU A 93 -4.67 -10.02 -8.96
N VAL A 94 -3.98 -11.02 -8.42
CA VAL A 94 -2.96 -10.83 -7.37
C VAL A 94 -1.80 -9.97 -7.88
N ARG A 95 -1.33 -10.22 -9.10
CA ARG A 95 -0.28 -9.42 -9.75
C ARG A 95 -0.72 -7.97 -9.95
N ALA A 96 -1.94 -7.75 -10.44
CA ALA A 96 -2.50 -6.41 -10.61
C ALA A 96 -2.57 -5.67 -9.27
N MET A 97 -3.03 -6.35 -8.23
CA MET A 97 -3.10 -5.81 -6.87
C MET A 97 -1.72 -5.45 -6.33
N GLN A 98 -0.71 -6.29 -6.54
CA GLN A 98 0.66 -6.00 -6.15
C GLN A 98 1.20 -4.73 -6.83
N GLY A 99 0.84 -4.51 -8.11
CA GLY A 99 1.18 -3.29 -8.83
C GLY A 99 0.48 -2.04 -8.29
N GLU A 100 -0.79 -2.14 -7.91
CA GLU A 100 -1.50 -1.04 -7.27
C GLU A 100 -0.98 -0.75 -5.85
N GLU A 101 -0.57 -1.76 -5.09
CA GLU A 101 0.06 -1.58 -3.78
C GLU A 101 1.41 -0.86 -3.87
N GLU A 102 2.21 -1.15 -4.89
CA GLU A 102 3.44 -0.38 -5.17
C GLU A 102 3.12 1.10 -5.46
N LYS A 103 2.12 1.36 -6.31
CA LYS A 103 1.68 2.72 -6.62
C LYS A 103 1.20 3.46 -5.37
N LYS A 104 0.41 2.79 -4.52
CA LYS A 104 -0.11 3.35 -3.26
C LYS A 104 1.02 3.76 -2.33
N LEU A 105 2.04 2.91 -2.18
CA LEU A 105 3.21 3.22 -1.36
C LEU A 105 3.97 4.42 -1.91
N LYS A 106 4.23 4.44 -3.22
CA LYS A 106 4.94 5.53 -3.90
C LYS A 106 4.23 6.88 -3.72
N VAL A 107 2.91 6.93 -3.96
CA VAL A 107 2.11 8.16 -3.81
C VAL A 107 2.06 8.59 -2.33
N THR A 108 1.96 7.64 -1.40
CA THR A 108 1.99 7.92 0.04
C THR A 108 3.30 8.59 0.45
N VAL A 109 4.44 8.04 0.02
CA VAL A 109 5.77 8.61 0.32
C VAL A 109 5.92 10.00 -0.30
N GLN A 110 5.49 10.19 -1.55
CA GLN A 110 5.53 11.50 -2.21
C GLN A 110 4.69 12.54 -1.47
N ALA A 111 3.47 12.20 -1.05
CA ALA A 111 2.60 13.10 -0.30
C ALA A 111 3.20 13.47 1.07
N GLN A 112 3.78 12.49 1.77
CA GLN A 112 4.46 12.72 3.04
C GLN A 112 5.69 13.62 2.87
N GLN A 113 6.51 13.38 1.86
CA GLN A 113 7.71 14.18 1.60
C GLN A 113 7.35 15.61 1.22
N LEU A 114 6.36 15.79 0.34
CA LEU A 114 5.86 17.11 -0.02
C LEU A 114 5.35 17.86 1.22
N LYS A 115 4.56 17.20 2.08
CA LYS A 115 4.06 17.80 3.32
C LYS A 115 5.17 18.11 4.31
N LYS A 116 6.20 17.28 4.43
CA LYS A 116 7.36 17.56 5.27
C LYS A 116 8.10 18.81 4.80
N GLN A 117 8.42 18.89 3.50
CA GLN A 117 9.12 20.02 2.90
C GLN A 117 8.37 21.34 3.08
N TYR A 118 7.04 21.32 2.93
CA TYR A 118 6.21 22.49 3.13
C TYR A 118 6.21 22.97 4.59
N ASN A 119 6.13 22.06 5.56
CA ASN A 119 6.22 22.43 6.98
C ASN A 119 7.61 22.98 7.36
N GLU A 120 8.68 22.41 6.79
CA GLU A 120 10.04 22.94 6.98
C GLU A 120 10.17 24.35 6.39
N ALA A 121 9.59 24.60 5.21
CA ALA A 121 9.56 25.93 4.61
C ALA A 121 8.74 26.94 5.42
N LEU A 122 7.60 26.52 5.99
CA LEU A 122 6.78 27.36 6.88
C LEU A 122 7.56 27.79 8.12
N ALA A 123 8.20 26.85 8.80
CA ALA A 123 8.98 27.13 10.01
C ALA A 123 10.13 28.13 9.75
N HIS A 124 10.73 28.09 8.55
CA HIS A 124 11.73 29.09 8.14
C HIS A 124 11.13 30.45 7.79
N GLY A 125 9.87 30.50 7.33
CA GLY A 125 9.18 31.72 6.93
C GLY A 125 8.66 32.56 8.10
N GLU A 126 8.25 31.93 9.21
CA GLU A 126 7.73 32.62 10.40
C GLU A 126 8.77 33.52 11.08
N ASP A 127 10.06 33.19 10.98
CA ASP A 127 11.17 33.99 11.51
C ASP A 127 11.64 35.11 10.54
N CYS A 128 11.03 35.22 9.35
CA CYS A 128 11.50 36.11 8.31
C CYS A 128 10.68 37.42 8.26
N ASN A 129 11.31 38.56 8.56
CA ASN A 129 10.73 39.89 8.34
C ASN A 129 10.77 40.26 6.85
N CYS A 130 9.97 39.57 6.04
CA CYS A 130 10.01 39.64 4.59
C CYS A 130 9.01 40.67 4.03
N GLY A 131 9.46 41.43 3.01
CA GLY A 131 8.65 42.47 2.37
C GLY A 131 7.47 41.92 1.53
N PRO A 132 6.58 42.80 1.04
CA PRO A 132 5.33 42.40 0.36
C PRO A 132 5.52 41.52 -0.89
N GLU A 133 6.64 41.64 -1.62
CA GLU A 133 6.93 40.76 -2.76
C GLU A 133 7.22 39.32 -2.33
N ALA A 134 7.94 39.14 -1.22
CA ALA A 134 8.22 37.83 -0.65
C ALA A 134 6.93 37.17 -0.12
N HIS A 135 6.03 37.95 0.46
CA HIS A 135 4.70 37.47 0.88
C HIS A 135 3.87 36.95 -0.31
N LYS A 136 3.87 37.68 -1.44
CA LYS A 136 3.17 37.25 -2.66
C LYS A 136 3.78 35.99 -3.27
N ALA A 137 5.12 35.88 -3.28
CA ALA A 137 5.82 34.68 -3.72
C ALA A 137 5.47 33.46 -2.84
N PHE A 138 5.39 33.66 -1.52
CA PHE A 138 4.97 32.64 -0.57
C PHE A 138 3.52 32.17 -0.82
N LEU A 139 2.56 33.09 -0.98
CA LEU A 139 1.16 32.73 -1.31
C LEU A 139 1.05 31.94 -2.62
N SER A 140 1.83 32.32 -3.64
CA SER A 140 1.87 31.57 -4.90
C SER A 140 2.46 30.16 -4.70
N SER A 141 3.47 30.02 -3.85
CA SER A 141 4.07 28.73 -3.49
C SER A 141 3.08 27.84 -2.73
N ASP A 142 2.32 28.43 -1.81
CA ASP A 142 1.27 27.73 -1.05
C ASP A 142 0.20 27.14 -1.98
N VAL A 143 -0.32 27.95 -2.92
CA VAL A 143 -1.31 27.46 -3.90
C VAL A 143 -0.76 26.29 -4.73
N LEU A 144 0.49 26.36 -5.17
CA LEU A 144 1.14 25.27 -5.91
C LEU A 144 1.30 24.00 -5.07
N TYR A 145 1.66 24.16 -3.80
CA TYR A 145 1.73 23.07 -2.83
C TYR A 145 0.36 22.39 -2.65
N GLN A 146 -0.69 23.17 -2.37
CA GLN A 146 -2.05 22.64 -2.15
C GLN A 146 -2.55 21.89 -3.39
N ASN A 147 -2.29 22.43 -4.59
CA ASN A 147 -2.65 21.77 -5.85
C ASN A 147 -1.94 20.42 -6.02
N SER A 148 -0.63 20.39 -5.76
CA SER A 148 0.20 19.19 -5.87
C SER A 148 -0.21 18.12 -4.85
N LEU A 149 -0.43 18.52 -3.60
CA LEU A 149 -0.89 17.62 -2.55
C LEU A 149 -2.29 17.08 -2.84
N GLY A 150 -3.20 17.94 -3.32
CA GLY A 150 -4.53 17.54 -3.76
C GLY A 150 -4.51 16.53 -4.91
N ALA A 151 -3.58 16.69 -5.87
CA ALA A 151 -3.39 15.72 -6.95
C ALA A 151 -2.91 14.36 -6.42
N LEU A 152 -1.93 14.34 -5.51
CA LEU A 152 -1.44 13.12 -4.88
C LEU A 152 -2.55 12.42 -4.07
N PHE A 153 -3.40 13.17 -3.35
CA PHE A 153 -4.53 12.56 -2.63
C PHE A 153 -5.57 11.96 -3.55
N ARG A 154 -5.92 12.63 -4.66
CA ARG A 154 -6.82 12.05 -5.67
C ARG A 154 -6.22 10.78 -6.28
N GLN A 155 -4.93 10.80 -6.60
CA GLN A 155 -4.25 9.62 -7.13
C GLN A 155 -4.23 8.48 -6.10
N LYS A 156 -3.92 8.76 -4.83
CA LYS A 156 -3.98 7.77 -3.75
C LYS A 156 -5.38 7.17 -3.64
N GLN A 157 -6.42 7.99 -3.72
CA GLN A 157 -7.81 7.55 -3.64
C GLN A 157 -8.18 6.61 -4.79
N GLN A 158 -7.81 6.96 -6.03
CA GLN A 158 -8.02 6.09 -7.20
C GLN A 158 -7.33 4.73 -7.06
N VAL A 159 -6.10 4.72 -6.54
CA VAL A 159 -5.37 3.46 -6.29
C VAL A 159 -6.05 2.62 -5.20
N VAL A 160 -6.54 3.26 -4.13
CA VAL A 160 -7.27 2.55 -3.06
C VAL A 160 -8.57 1.96 -3.58
N GLU A 161 -9.32 2.70 -4.38
CA GLU A 161 -10.54 2.20 -5.04
C GLU A 161 -10.21 0.99 -5.92
N ARG A 162 -9.16 1.09 -6.75
CA ARG A 162 -8.75 -0.03 -7.60
C ARG A 162 -8.34 -1.27 -6.80
N ILE A 163 -7.64 -1.10 -5.68
CA ILE A 163 -7.31 -2.22 -4.77
C ILE A 163 -8.59 -2.84 -4.21
N ASN A 164 -9.55 -2.03 -3.78
CA ASN A 164 -10.81 -2.54 -3.24
C ASN A 164 -11.63 -3.31 -4.29
N ASP A 165 -11.64 -2.85 -5.53
CA ASP A 165 -12.27 -3.57 -6.64
C ASP A 165 -11.64 -4.95 -6.82
N LEU A 166 -10.31 -5.01 -6.92
CA LEU A 166 -9.56 -6.27 -7.05
C LEU A 166 -9.76 -7.22 -5.86
N VAL A 167 -9.84 -6.68 -4.64
CA VAL A 167 -10.15 -7.47 -3.44
C VAL A 167 -11.57 -8.03 -3.49
N SER A 168 -12.51 -7.26 -4.04
CA SER A 168 -13.90 -7.71 -4.18
C SER A 168 -14.00 -8.83 -5.21
N GLU A 169 -13.34 -8.69 -6.37
CA GLU A 169 -13.24 -9.73 -7.40
C GLU A 169 -12.63 -11.04 -6.84
N LEU A 170 -11.55 -10.93 -6.03
CA LEU A 170 -10.94 -12.08 -5.36
C LEU A 170 -11.85 -12.72 -4.30
N ARG A 171 -12.66 -11.93 -3.60
CA ARG A 171 -13.63 -12.44 -2.62
C ARG A 171 -14.77 -13.18 -3.29
N GLU A 172 -15.29 -12.65 -4.39
CA GLU A 172 -16.32 -13.33 -5.19
C GLU A 172 -15.80 -14.69 -5.66
N ALA A 173 -14.61 -14.72 -6.26
CA ALA A 173 -13.97 -15.99 -6.64
C ALA A 173 -13.75 -16.93 -5.45
N TYR A 174 -13.37 -16.43 -4.28
CA TYR A 174 -13.20 -17.26 -3.09
C TYR A 174 -14.51 -17.88 -2.59
N TYR A 175 -15.62 -17.14 -2.65
CA TYR A 175 -16.91 -17.67 -2.21
C TYR A 175 -17.51 -18.65 -3.21
N GLU A 176 -17.32 -18.43 -4.51
CA GLU A 176 -17.72 -19.40 -5.54
C GLU A 176 -17.03 -20.76 -5.33
N GLU A 177 -15.75 -20.77 -4.94
CA GLU A 177 -15.01 -22.02 -4.65
C GLU A 177 -15.45 -22.71 -3.34
N LEU A 178 -16.03 -21.97 -2.38
CA LEU A 178 -16.51 -22.55 -1.11
C LEU A 178 -17.94 -23.11 -1.20
N GLU A 179 -18.70 -22.74 -2.22
CA GLU A 179 -20.09 -23.19 -2.45
C GLU A 179 -20.19 -24.42 -3.37
N VAL A 180 -19.04 -24.91 -3.90
CA VAL A 180 -18.91 -26.14 -4.70
C VAL A 180 -18.44 -27.30 -3.83
#